data_AF-A0A9P8EDQ1-F1
#
_entry.id   AF-A0A9P8EDQ1-F1
#
_cell.length_a   1.000
_cell.length_b   1.000
_cell.length_c   1.000
_cell.angle_alpha   90.00
_cell.angle_beta   90.00
_cell.angle_gamma   90.00
#
_symmetry.space_group_name_H-M   'P 1'
#
loop_
_entity.id
_entity.type
_entity.pdbx_description
1 polymer ?
#
loop_
_entity_poly.entity_id
_entity_poly.type
_entity_poly.pdbx_seq_one_letter_code
_entity_poly.pdbx_strand_id
1 'polypeptide(L)'
;MSDPKQQATFEPQPGTEATGVSSRQQTHAKPPPTLAWIQSRVHDIYSAAKHLPPDSKSVTISRSAYTELYTAIFDYLVFDKQGSAHLKGEDLYRGLEREIRIYCSDIRHEFSSKETQENDKDENAAERLLTAYLFQYERFLSLTKLVRNILGFVERHWIKRELDEKRKDVYTIEDLHRKLWKEETLQIQKDEPSSQELQALTAAATVLRGKAGGMTAEEKDQVEGVVKSLSSLGLSIDGYLEAT
;
A
#
# COMPACT_ATOMS: atom_id res chain seq x y z
N MET A 1 -34.29 8.23 -10.08
CA MET A 1 -34.03 8.51 -8.65
C MET A 1 -32.79 7.72 -8.31
N SER A 2 -31.69 8.43 -8.05
CA SER A 2 -30.35 7.85 -7.91
C SER A 2 -30.14 7.36 -6.49
N ASP A 3 -29.75 6.10 -6.33
CA ASP A 3 -29.28 5.55 -5.07
C ASP A 3 -27.88 6.10 -4.72
N PRO A 4 -27.64 6.54 -3.48
CA PRO A 4 -26.32 6.95 -3.04
C PRO A 4 -25.43 5.72 -2.83
N LYS A 5 -24.28 5.69 -3.51
CA LYS A 5 -23.19 4.73 -3.28
C LYS A 5 -22.89 4.65 -1.80
N GLN A 6 -23.05 3.46 -1.21
CA GLN A 6 -22.61 3.18 0.15
C GLN A 6 -21.08 3.23 0.18
N GLN A 7 -20.52 4.40 0.49
CA GLN A 7 -19.11 4.54 0.82
C GLN A 7 -18.94 4.22 2.31
N ALA A 8 -18.21 3.15 2.60
CA ALA A 8 -17.76 2.87 3.95
C ALA A 8 -16.81 4.00 4.40
N THR A 9 -17.31 4.87 5.28
CA THR A 9 -16.51 5.90 5.94
C THR A 9 -15.86 5.27 7.16
N PHE A 10 -14.54 5.30 7.25
CA PHE A 10 -13.85 4.93 8.47
C PHE A 10 -14.04 6.07 9.50
N GLU A 11 -14.87 5.83 10.50
CA GLU A 11 -14.86 6.59 11.74
C GLU A 11 -13.99 5.84 12.76
N PRO A 12 -12.88 6.41 13.23
CA PRO A 12 -12.10 5.78 14.29
C PRO A 12 -12.98 5.68 15.55
N GLN A 13 -13.02 4.50 16.16
CA GLN A 13 -13.59 4.34 17.49
C GLN A 13 -12.92 5.33 18.45
N PRO A 14 -13.70 6.06 19.28
CA PRO A 14 -13.12 6.88 20.33
C PRO A 14 -12.32 5.96 21.24
N GLY A 15 -11.01 6.18 21.31
CA GLY A 15 -10.16 5.46 22.23
C GLY A 15 -10.72 5.63 23.65
N THR A 16 -10.79 4.51 24.36
CA THR A 16 -11.26 4.38 25.74
C THR A 16 -10.89 5.59 26.59
N GLU A 17 -11.90 6.12 27.27
CA GLU A 17 -11.86 7.27 28.16
C GLU A 17 -10.59 7.31 29.03
N ALA A 18 -9.67 8.20 28.66
CA ALA A 18 -8.73 8.81 29.59
C ALA A 18 -8.90 10.33 29.46
N THR A 19 -9.85 10.84 30.23
CA THR A 19 -9.93 12.23 30.74
C THR A 19 -9.43 13.33 29.80
N GLY A 20 -10.34 13.94 29.03
CA GLY A 20 -10.47 15.41 28.89
C GLY A 20 -9.26 16.28 28.54
N VAL A 21 -8.21 15.76 27.90
CA VAL A 21 -7.07 16.55 27.44
C VAL A 21 -7.08 16.58 25.91
N SER A 22 -7.23 17.79 25.33
CA SER A 22 -7.21 18.00 23.87
C SER A 22 -6.00 17.31 23.23
N SER A 23 -6.15 16.67 22.05
CA SER A 23 -5.04 16.02 21.33
C SER A 23 -3.80 16.91 21.22
N ARG A 24 -3.98 18.24 21.13
CA ARG A 24 -2.88 19.23 21.18
C ARG A 24 -2.13 19.22 22.51
N GLN A 25 -2.82 19.23 23.63
CA GLN A 25 -2.19 19.23 24.95
C GLN A 25 -1.45 17.91 25.25
N GLN A 26 -1.91 16.78 24.72
CA GLN A 26 -1.20 15.50 24.82
C GLN A 26 0.07 15.48 23.93
N THR A 27 0.00 16.02 22.70
CA THR A 27 1.17 16.09 21.81
C THR A 27 2.29 16.99 22.31
N HIS A 28 1.95 18.05 23.04
CA HIS A 28 2.94 18.97 23.61
C HIS A 28 3.70 18.43 24.84
N ALA A 29 3.13 17.48 25.60
CA ALA A 29 3.66 17.06 26.90
C ALA A 29 4.40 15.72 26.89
N LYS A 30 4.14 14.82 25.92
CA LYS A 30 4.70 13.46 25.90
C LYS A 30 4.98 12.96 24.46
N PRO A 31 6.24 13.04 23.98
CA PRO A 31 6.59 12.63 22.61
C PRO A 31 6.41 11.12 22.29
N PRO A 32 6.82 10.16 23.14
CA PRO A 32 6.63 8.74 22.84
C PRO A 32 5.14 8.33 22.72
N PRO A 33 4.22 8.79 23.60
CA PRO A 33 2.79 8.60 23.40
C PRO A 33 2.24 9.19 22.10
N THR A 34 2.81 10.30 21.62
CA THR A 34 2.41 10.91 20.34
C THR A 34 2.81 10.05 19.16
N LEU A 35 4.05 9.53 19.14
CA LEU A 35 4.51 8.61 18.11
C LEU A 35 3.64 7.34 18.07
N ALA A 36 3.40 6.73 19.22
CA ALA A 36 2.57 5.52 19.33
C ALA A 36 1.14 5.77 18.82
N TRP A 37 0.56 6.93 19.15
CA TRP A 37 -0.76 7.32 18.64
C TRP A 37 -0.76 7.51 17.11
N ILE A 38 0.24 8.20 16.55
CA ILE A 38 0.37 8.38 15.10
C ILE A 38 0.49 7.01 14.41
N GLN A 39 1.38 6.14 14.92
CA GLN A 39 1.60 4.81 14.37
C GLN A 39 0.32 3.96 14.45
N SER A 40 -0.43 4.01 15.55
CA SER A 40 -1.73 3.34 15.67
C SER A 40 -2.72 3.84 14.64
N ARG A 41 -2.76 5.14 14.33
CA ARG A 41 -3.67 5.68 13.30
C ARG A 41 -3.25 5.31 11.89
N VAL A 42 -1.95 5.24 11.61
CA VAL A 42 -1.45 4.70 10.34
C VAL A 42 -1.83 3.22 10.22
N HIS A 43 -1.61 2.43 11.27
CA HIS A 43 -2.02 1.02 11.33
C HIS A 43 -3.52 0.85 11.04
N ASP A 44 -4.39 1.64 11.69
CA ASP A 44 -5.84 1.61 11.45
C ASP A 44 -6.19 1.85 9.97
N ILE A 45 -5.47 2.74 9.29
CA ILE A 45 -5.67 3.03 7.86
C ILE A 45 -5.31 1.82 7.00
N TYR A 46 -4.18 1.15 7.26
CA TYR A 46 -3.79 -0.08 6.54
C TYR A 46 -4.75 -1.24 6.83
N SER A 47 -5.15 -1.41 8.08
CA SER A 47 -6.13 -2.41 8.50
C SER A 47 -7.49 -2.18 7.85
N ALA A 48 -7.97 -0.93 7.79
CA ALA A 48 -9.19 -0.57 7.06
C ALA A 48 -9.05 -0.85 5.56
N ALA A 49 -7.88 -0.55 4.98
CA ALA A 49 -7.58 -0.81 3.57
C ALA A 49 -7.53 -2.28 3.20
N LYS A 50 -7.42 -3.20 4.17
CA LYS A 50 -7.52 -4.66 3.98
C LYS A 50 -8.97 -5.13 3.96
N HIS A 51 -9.80 -4.55 4.83
CA HIS A 51 -11.20 -4.96 5.00
C HIS A 51 -12.21 -4.14 4.19
N LEU A 52 -11.77 -3.39 3.15
CA LEU A 52 -12.72 -2.68 2.30
C LEU A 52 -13.66 -3.68 1.60
N PRO A 53 -14.95 -3.34 1.50
CA PRO A 53 -15.92 -4.07 0.70
C PRO A 53 -15.45 -4.32 -0.74
N PRO A 54 -15.94 -5.38 -1.42
CA PRO A 54 -15.52 -5.72 -2.80
C PRO A 54 -15.76 -4.61 -3.83
N ASP A 55 -16.72 -3.72 -3.60
CA ASP A 55 -17.04 -2.59 -4.48
C ASP A 55 -16.20 -1.32 -4.18
N SER A 56 -15.46 -1.34 -3.08
CA SER A 56 -14.75 -0.18 -2.53
C SER A 56 -13.25 -0.27 -2.82
N LYS A 57 -12.77 0.64 -3.68
CA LYS A 57 -11.37 0.68 -4.12
C LYS A 57 -10.45 1.57 -3.27
N SER A 58 -11.01 2.35 -2.35
CA SER A 58 -10.25 3.35 -1.60
C SER A 58 -10.73 3.49 -0.16
N VAL A 59 -9.79 3.61 0.77
CA VAL A 59 -10.08 4.05 2.14
C VAL A 59 -10.46 5.53 2.12
N THR A 60 -11.55 5.86 2.81
CA THR A 60 -11.92 7.25 3.06
C THR A 60 -11.68 7.58 4.52
N ILE A 61 -11.09 8.74 4.77
CA ILE A 61 -10.86 9.28 6.11
C ILE A 61 -11.68 10.56 6.26
N SER A 62 -12.33 10.73 7.41
CA SER A 62 -13.06 11.97 7.69
C SER A 62 -12.11 13.17 7.70
N ARG A 63 -12.62 14.36 7.34
CA ARG A 63 -11.82 15.59 7.35
C ARG A 63 -11.24 15.89 8.74
N SER A 64 -11.97 15.60 9.81
CA SER A 64 -11.49 15.79 11.18
C SER A 64 -10.33 14.85 11.48
N ALA A 65 -10.50 13.55 11.25
CA ALA A 65 -9.46 12.55 11.49
C ALA A 65 -8.19 12.82 10.66
N TYR A 66 -8.35 13.21 9.40
CA TYR A 66 -7.23 13.66 8.56
C TYR A 66 -6.50 14.85 9.18
N THR A 67 -7.24 15.88 9.59
CA THR A 67 -6.67 17.12 10.14
C THR A 67 -5.95 16.84 11.46
N GLU A 68 -6.54 16.03 12.32
CA GLU A 68 -5.96 15.61 13.61
C GLU A 68 -4.65 14.85 13.39
N LEU A 69 -4.66 13.84 12.52
CA LEU A 69 -3.47 13.04 12.23
C LEU A 69 -2.36 13.88 11.59
N TYR A 70 -2.70 14.67 10.57
CA TYR A 70 -1.75 15.56 9.90
C TYR A 70 -1.13 16.57 10.88
N THR A 71 -1.96 17.16 11.76
CA THR A 71 -1.48 18.11 12.78
C THR A 71 -0.57 17.42 13.80
N ALA A 72 -0.92 16.22 14.25
CA ALA A 72 -0.08 15.46 15.18
C ALA A 72 1.30 15.13 14.58
N ILE A 73 1.35 14.75 13.29
CA ILE A 73 2.61 14.52 12.55
C ILE A 73 3.44 15.80 12.48
N PHE A 74 2.80 16.92 12.13
CA PHE A 74 3.46 18.23 12.11
C PHE A 74 4.03 18.59 13.48
N ASP A 75 3.22 18.52 14.53
CA ASP A 75 3.62 18.87 15.89
C ASP A 75 4.77 17.98 16.37
N TYR A 76 4.69 16.68 16.10
CA TYR A 76 5.72 15.72 16.47
C TYR A 76 7.08 16.07 15.84
N LEU A 77 7.10 16.45 14.56
CA LEU A 77 8.32 16.81 13.84
C LEU A 77 8.87 18.20 14.18
N VAL A 78 7.99 19.19 14.43
CA VAL A 78 8.39 20.59 14.63
C VAL A 78 8.69 20.92 16.08
N PHE A 79 7.95 20.35 17.04
CA PHE A 79 8.19 20.65 18.46
C PHE A 79 9.34 19.81 19.01
N ASP A 80 10.55 20.33 18.86
CA ASP A 80 11.66 20.04 19.75
C ASP A 80 12.51 21.30 20.00
N LYS A 81 12.77 21.60 21.27
CA LYS A 81 13.69 22.68 21.68
C LYS A 81 15.16 22.23 21.68
N GLN A 82 15.45 20.95 21.43
CA GLN A 82 16.79 20.36 21.58
C GLN A 82 17.37 19.65 20.34
N GLY A 83 16.90 19.95 19.12
CA GLY A 83 17.62 19.57 17.90
C GLY A 83 17.52 18.10 17.45
N SER A 84 16.58 17.31 17.97
CA SER A 84 16.39 15.88 17.64
C SER A 84 15.47 15.60 16.44
N ALA A 85 15.11 16.61 15.63
CA ALA A 85 14.16 16.48 14.52
C ALA A 85 14.55 15.38 13.49
N HIS A 86 15.84 15.03 13.40
CA HIS A 86 16.32 13.93 12.56
C HIS A 86 15.86 12.54 13.05
N LEU A 87 15.92 12.26 14.36
CA LEU A 87 15.54 10.95 14.92
C LEU A 87 14.03 10.71 14.80
N LYS A 88 13.23 11.76 14.98
CA LYS A 88 11.76 11.67 14.91
C LYS A 88 11.22 11.33 13.53
N GLY A 89 11.84 11.86 12.47
CA GLY A 89 11.43 11.53 11.11
C GLY A 89 11.75 10.08 10.72
N GLU A 90 12.87 9.55 11.23
CA GLU A 90 13.21 8.15 11.03
C GLU A 90 12.20 7.23 11.71
N ASP A 91 11.79 7.52 12.95
CA ASP A 91 10.79 6.72 13.67
C ASP A 91 9.44 6.63 12.91
N LEU A 92 8.99 7.75 12.33
CA LEU A 92 7.78 7.77 11.49
C LEU A 92 7.98 6.97 10.20
N TYR A 93 9.13 7.13 9.54
CA TYR A 93 9.44 6.43 8.30
C TYR A 93 9.56 4.92 8.50
N ARG A 94 10.23 4.46 9.56
CA ARG A 94 10.35 3.03 9.91
C ARG A 94 9.02 2.44 10.36
N GLY A 95 8.21 3.23 11.08
CA GLY A 95 6.83 2.86 11.40
C GLY A 95 6.01 2.62 10.13
N LEU A 96 6.07 3.54 9.17
CA LEU A 96 5.41 3.39 7.87
C LEU A 96 5.93 2.16 7.11
N GLU A 97 7.25 1.98 7.02
CA GLU A 97 7.87 0.83 6.35
C GLU A 97 7.32 -0.49 6.90
N ARG A 98 7.18 -0.61 8.22
CA ARG A 98 6.61 -1.78 8.88
C ARG A 98 5.15 -2.02 8.47
N GLU A 99 4.31 -0.99 8.52
CA GLU A 99 2.89 -1.14 8.17
C GLU A 99 2.70 -1.53 6.70
N ILE A 100 3.49 -0.96 5.78
CA ILE A 100 3.46 -1.36 4.37
C ILE A 100 3.87 -2.83 4.21
N ARG A 101 4.93 -3.29 4.90
CA ARG A 101 5.36 -4.70 4.83
C ARG A 101 4.27 -5.65 5.31
N ILE A 102 3.66 -5.36 6.46
CA ILE A 102 2.55 -6.16 7.00
C ILE A 102 1.41 -6.24 5.98
N TYR A 103 0.99 -5.09 5.44
CA TYR A 103 -0.09 -5.04 4.45
C TYR A 103 0.24 -5.82 3.17
N CYS A 104 1.44 -5.67 2.63
CA CYS A 104 1.87 -6.33 1.41
C CYS A 104 2.01 -7.86 1.58
N SER A 105 2.52 -8.30 2.74
CA SER A 105 2.60 -9.71 3.11
C SER A 105 1.21 -10.33 3.26
N ASP A 106 0.27 -9.62 3.89
CA ASP A 106 -1.11 -10.07 4.03
C ASP A 106 -1.79 -10.25 2.67
N ILE A 107 -1.63 -9.28 1.75
CA ILE A 107 -2.15 -9.38 0.38
C ILE A 107 -1.59 -10.59 -0.35
N ARG A 108 -0.28 -10.86 -0.22
CA ARG A 108 0.34 -12.06 -0.81
C ARG A 108 -0.40 -13.32 -0.37
N HIS A 109 -0.61 -13.48 0.93
CA HIS A 109 -1.33 -14.64 1.47
C HIS A 109 -2.77 -14.74 0.94
N GLU A 110 -3.44 -13.62 0.65
CA GLU A 110 -4.81 -13.62 0.10
C GLU A 110 -4.92 -14.14 -1.34
N PHE A 111 -3.90 -13.99 -2.19
CA PHE A 111 -3.95 -14.54 -3.56
C PHE A 111 -3.10 -15.81 -3.75
N SER A 112 -2.00 -16.01 -3.01
CA SER A 112 -1.28 -17.29 -3.02
C SER A 112 -2.13 -18.45 -2.48
N SER A 113 -3.06 -18.18 -1.55
CA SER A 113 -4.03 -19.18 -1.08
C SER A 113 -5.12 -19.52 -2.11
N LYS A 114 -5.34 -18.65 -3.10
CA LYS A 114 -6.28 -18.88 -4.23
C LYS A 114 -5.63 -19.63 -5.39
N GLU A 115 -4.30 -19.66 -5.42
CA GLU A 115 -3.47 -20.44 -6.35
C GLU A 115 -3.59 -21.96 -6.11
N THR A 116 -4.06 -22.38 -4.93
CA THR A 116 -3.98 -23.79 -4.48
C THR A 116 -5.20 -24.67 -4.81
N GLN A 117 -6.11 -24.28 -5.71
CA GLN A 117 -7.37 -25.04 -5.89
C GLN A 117 -7.65 -25.63 -7.28
N GLU A 118 -7.03 -25.25 -8.39
CA GLU A 118 -7.37 -25.86 -9.69
C GLU A 118 -6.26 -25.65 -10.73
N ASN A 119 -6.01 -26.67 -11.55
CA ASN A 119 -4.97 -26.76 -12.59
C ASN A 119 -4.53 -25.41 -13.20
N ASP A 120 -3.21 -25.15 -13.26
CA ASP A 120 -2.57 -23.97 -13.88
C ASP A 120 -2.94 -23.71 -15.36
N LYS A 121 -3.75 -24.59 -15.96
CA LYS A 121 -4.24 -24.49 -17.35
C LYS A 121 -5.74 -24.17 -17.44
N ASP A 122 -6.41 -23.95 -16.32
CA ASP A 122 -7.81 -23.55 -16.30
C ASP A 122 -7.92 -22.04 -16.56
N GLU A 123 -8.59 -21.68 -17.66
CA GLU A 123 -8.87 -20.29 -18.03
C GLU A 123 -9.60 -19.55 -16.89
N ASN A 124 -10.50 -20.22 -16.18
CA ASN A 124 -11.21 -19.61 -15.06
C ASN A 124 -10.28 -19.33 -13.87
N ALA A 125 -9.30 -20.19 -13.62
CA ALA A 125 -8.31 -19.98 -12.57
C ALA A 125 -7.40 -18.79 -12.92
N ALA A 126 -6.97 -18.69 -14.17
CA ALA A 126 -6.20 -17.57 -14.68
C ALA A 126 -6.96 -16.23 -14.53
N GLU A 127 -8.22 -16.18 -14.97
CA GLU A 127 -9.08 -14.99 -14.86
C GLU A 127 -9.25 -14.54 -13.39
N ARG A 128 -9.54 -15.49 -12.49
CA ARG A 128 -9.70 -15.22 -11.05
C ARG A 128 -8.42 -14.66 -10.43
N LEU A 129 -7.25 -15.19 -10.81
CA LEU A 129 -5.97 -14.72 -10.30
C LEU A 129 -5.68 -13.28 -10.74
N LEU A 130 -5.79 -12.98 -12.04
CA LEU A 130 -5.52 -11.63 -12.56
C LEU A 130 -6.50 -10.60 -11.96
N THR A 131 -7.78 -10.97 -11.84
CA THR A 131 -8.80 -10.11 -11.22
C THR A 131 -8.47 -9.81 -9.76
N ALA A 132 -8.12 -10.84 -8.97
CA ALA A 132 -7.78 -10.68 -7.57
C ALA A 132 -6.55 -9.79 -7.39
N TYR A 133 -5.50 -10.01 -8.19
CA TYR A 133 -4.29 -9.20 -8.13
C TYR A 133 -4.56 -7.73 -8.50
N LEU A 134 -5.28 -7.47 -9.60
CA LEU A 134 -5.59 -6.09 -10.01
C LEU A 134 -6.42 -5.34 -8.98
N PHE A 135 -7.41 -6.01 -8.40
CA PHE A 135 -8.23 -5.43 -7.36
C PHE A 135 -7.39 -4.98 -6.15
N GLN A 136 -6.47 -5.83 -5.70
CA GLN A 136 -5.58 -5.49 -4.58
C GLN A 136 -4.58 -4.39 -4.97
N TYR A 137 -4.05 -4.42 -6.20
CA TYR A 137 -3.13 -3.40 -6.69
C TYR A 137 -3.78 -2.01 -6.78
N GLU A 138 -5.01 -1.91 -7.28
CA GLU A 138 -5.75 -0.64 -7.33
C GLU A 138 -6.02 -0.06 -5.93
N ARG A 139 -6.37 -0.92 -4.96
CA ARG A 139 -6.54 -0.52 -3.55
C ARG A 139 -5.22 -0.02 -2.96
N PHE A 140 -4.14 -0.72 -3.25
CA PHE A 140 -2.80 -0.33 -2.83
C PHE A 140 -2.38 1.04 -3.39
N LEU A 141 -2.65 1.33 -4.66
CA LEU A 141 -2.37 2.64 -5.24
C LEU A 141 -3.18 3.76 -4.57
N SER A 142 -4.45 3.49 -4.28
CA SER A 142 -5.33 4.44 -3.59
C SER A 142 -4.84 4.70 -2.16
N LEU A 143 -4.44 3.66 -1.45
CA LEU A 143 -3.85 3.72 -0.11
C LEU A 143 -2.53 4.50 -0.10
N THR A 144 -1.63 4.20 -1.05
CA THR A 144 -0.35 4.89 -1.23
C THR A 144 -0.56 6.40 -1.37
N LYS A 145 -1.53 6.81 -2.20
CA LYS A 145 -1.88 8.22 -2.41
C LYS A 145 -2.40 8.88 -1.13
N LEU A 146 -3.27 8.20 -0.38
CA LEU A 146 -3.81 8.71 0.88
C LEU A 146 -2.70 8.90 1.91
N VAL A 147 -1.88 7.87 2.12
CA VAL A 147 -0.79 7.86 3.10
C VAL A 147 0.25 8.92 2.76
N ARG A 148 0.61 9.06 1.49
CA ARG A 148 1.47 10.16 1.02
C ARG A 148 0.92 11.54 1.37
N ASN A 149 -0.39 11.76 1.21
CA ASN A 149 -0.99 13.06 1.54
C ASN A 149 -0.91 13.34 3.05
N ILE A 150 -1.21 12.34 3.88
CA ILE A 150 -1.15 12.43 5.34
C ILE A 150 0.28 12.67 5.83
N LEU A 151 1.25 11.90 5.32
CA LEU A 151 2.67 11.99 5.69
C LEU A 151 3.45 12.98 4.82
N GLY A 152 2.78 13.82 4.03
CA GLY A 152 3.43 14.72 3.09
C GLY A 152 4.35 15.73 3.76
N PHE A 153 4.13 16.03 5.05
CA PHE A 153 5.06 16.85 5.83
C PHE A 153 6.38 16.11 6.11
N VAL A 154 6.32 14.82 6.47
CA VAL A 154 7.51 13.96 6.61
C VAL A 154 8.27 13.89 5.29
N GLU A 155 7.54 13.74 4.18
CA GLU A 155 8.15 13.63 2.84
C GLU A 155 8.93 14.90 2.45
N ARG A 156 8.34 16.08 2.67
CA ARG A 156 8.97 17.36 2.30
C ARG A 156 10.16 17.75 3.18
N HIS A 157 10.13 17.41 4.46
CA HIS A 157 11.07 17.97 5.44
C HIS A 157 12.11 16.97 5.95
N TRP A 158 11.76 15.69 6.05
CA TRP A 158 12.70 14.65 6.47
C TRP A 158 13.19 13.85 5.26
N ILE A 159 12.29 13.17 4.53
CA ILE A 159 12.69 12.28 3.42
C ILE A 159 13.52 13.02 2.37
N LYS A 160 13.05 14.20 1.91
CA LYS A 160 13.79 15.00 0.93
C LYS A 160 15.22 15.30 1.39
N ARG A 161 15.41 15.65 2.66
CA ARG A 161 16.73 15.94 3.22
C ARG A 161 17.61 14.69 3.24
N GLU A 162 17.08 13.55 3.70
CA GLU A 162 17.85 12.29 3.72
C GLU A 162 18.27 11.85 2.30
N LEU A 163 17.41 12.10 1.30
CA LEU A 163 17.73 11.86 -0.12
C LEU A 163 18.82 12.82 -0.62
N ASP A 164 18.75 14.11 -0.26
CA ASP A 164 19.78 15.11 -0.60
C ASP A 164 21.14 14.75 0.05
N GLU A 165 21.12 14.13 1.24
CA GLU A 165 22.28 13.57 1.94
C GLU A 165 22.73 12.20 1.40
N LYS A 166 22.09 11.70 0.32
CA LYS A 166 22.41 10.45 -0.38
C LYS A 166 22.31 9.19 0.48
N ARG A 167 21.42 9.16 1.47
CA ARG A 167 21.08 7.92 2.17
C ARG A 167 20.44 6.92 1.20
N LYS A 168 21.02 5.73 1.12
CA LYS A 168 20.60 4.69 0.16
C LYS A 168 19.38 3.90 0.60
N ASP A 169 19.02 4.00 1.87
CA ASP A 169 17.95 3.24 2.53
C ASP A 169 16.64 4.04 2.68
N VAL A 170 16.65 5.31 2.26
CA VAL A 170 15.47 6.19 2.29
C VAL A 170 14.95 6.37 0.87
N TYR A 171 13.64 6.29 0.72
CA TYR A 171 12.91 6.43 -0.53
C TYR A 171 11.78 7.44 -0.35
N THR A 172 11.27 8.01 -1.45
CA THR A 172 9.99 8.73 -1.41
C THR A 172 8.89 7.81 -0.89
N ILE A 173 7.79 8.36 -0.37
CA ILE A 173 6.70 7.51 0.15
C ILE A 173 6.19 6.59 -0.96
N GLU A 174 6.00 7.12 -2.17
CA GLU A 174 5.54 6.32 -3.30
C GLU A 174 6.57 5.27 -3.73
N ASP A 175 7.86 5.59 -3.73
CA ASP A 175 8.92 4.62 -4.07
C ASP A 175 9.07 3.54 -3.01
N LEU A 176 8.92 3.88 -1.73
CA LEU A 176 8.91 2.91 -0.64
C LEU A 176 7.77 1.91 -0.83
N HIS A 177 6.56 2.40 -1.14
CA HIS A 177 5.42 1.54 -1.46
C HIS A 177 5.72 0.64 -2.66
N ARG A 178 6.19 1.20 -3.79
CA ARG A 178 6.56 0.41 -4.97
C ARG A 178 7.60 -0.67 -4.68
N LYS A 179 8.63 -0.32 -3.89
CA LYS A 179 9.68 -1.24 -3.47
C LYS A 179 9.10 -2.38 -2.64
N LEU A 180 8.33 -2.07 -1.61
CA LEU A 180 7.78 -3.08 -0.70
C LEU A 180 6.69 -3.93 -1.36
N TRP A 181 5.93 -3.41 -2.32
CA TRP A 181 5.04 -4.24 -3.11
C TRP A 181 5.82 -5.31 -3.90
N LYS A 182 6.95 -4.95 -4.51
CA LYS A 182 7.81 -5.92 -5.19
C LYS A 182 8.40 -6.94 -4.22
N GLU A 183 8.99 -6.48 -3.12
CA GLU A 183 9.69 -7.33 -2.17
C GLU A 183 8.74 -8.24 -1.39
N GLU A 184 7.60 -7.73 -0.95
CA GLU A 184 6.72 -8.46 -0.04
C GLU A 184 5.54 -9.11 -0.76
N THR A 185 4.93 -8.45 -1.75
CA THR A 185 3.77 -9.01 -2.46
C THR A 185 4.20 -9.92 -3.59
N LEU A 186 5.19 -9.50 -4.38
CA LEU A 186 5.70 -10.29 -5.49
C LEU A 186 6.94 -11.11 -5.13
N GLN A 187 7.51 -11.02 -3.93
CA GLN A 187 8.74 -11.74 -3.53
C GLN A 187 9.95 -11.50 -4.46
N ILE A 188 9.99 -10.36 -5.14
CA ILE A 188 11.08 -9.99 -6.04
C ILE A 188 12.14 -9.24 -5.24
N GLN A 189 13.31 -9.87 -5.13
CA GLN A 189 14.46 -9.30 -4.44
C GLN A 189 15.45 -8.73 -5.45
N LYS A 190 16.37 -7.88 -4.97
CA LYS A 190 17.37 -7.24 -5.84
C LYS A 190 18.22 -8.26 -6.61
N ASP A 191 18.54 -9.39 -5.99
CA ASP A 191 19.42 -10.42 -6.55
C ASP A 191 18.64 -11.59 -7.19
N GLU A 192 17.31 -11.60 -7.05
CA GLU A 192 16.42 -12.65 -7.55
C GLU A 192 15.20 -12.01 -8.23
N PRO A 193 15.29 -11.73 -9.55
CA PRO A 193 14.27 -10.98 -10.28
C PRO A 193 13.02 -11.81 -10.62
N SER A 194 13.02 -13.10 -10.29
CA SER A 194 11.94 -14.04 -10.59
C SER A 194 11.41 -14.63 -9.30
N SER A 195 10.09 -14.65 -9.17
CA SER A 195 9.38 -15.24 -8.03
C SER A 195 8.24 -16.12 -8.50
N GLN A 196 7.72 -16.95 -7.59
CA GLN A 196 6.55 -17.79 -7.87
C GLN A 196 5.34 -16.92 -8.24
N GLU A 197 5.10 -15.82 -7.52
CA GLU A 197 3.96 -14.95 -7.73
C GLU A 197 4.02 -14.24 -9.09
N LEU A 198 5.21 -13.80 -9.51
CA LEU A 198 5.40 -13.21 -10.84
C LEU A 198 5.19 -14.25 -11.95
N GLN A 199 5.68 -15.48 -11.74
CA GLN A 199 5.49 -16.60 -12.67
C GLN A 199 4.01 -16.97 -12.80
N ALA A 200 3.27 -17.00 -11.70
CA ALA A 200 1.83 -17.27 -11.68
C ALA A 200 1.03 -16.25 -12.48
N LEU A 201 1.31 -14.95 -12.27
CA LEU A 201 0.69 -13.86 -13.03
C LEU A 201 1.04 -13.93 -14.52
N THR A 202 2.28 -14.26 -14.85
CA THR A 202 2.76 -14.41 -16.23
C THR A 202 2.10 -15.62 -16.92
N ALA A 203 2.01 -16.75 -16.22
CA ALA A 203 1.36 -17.97 -16.70
C ALA A 203 -0.14 -17.73 -16.93
N ALA A 204 -0.83 -17.12 -15.98
CA ALA A 204 -2.25 -16.78 -16.10
C ALA A 204 -2.51 -15.85 -17.30
N ALA A 205 -1.70 -14.80 -17.48
CA ALA A 205 -1.80 -13.93 -18.66
C ALA A 205 -1.56 -14.69 -19.97
N THR A 206 -0.63 -15.65 -19.98
CA THR A 206 -0.34 -16.50 -21.14
C THR A 206 -1.49 -17.45 -21.47
N VAL A 207 -2.12 -18.06 -20.45
CA VAL A 207 -3.30 -18.92 -20.60
C VAL A 207 -4.44 -18.16 -21.27
N LEU A 208 -4.77 -16.95 -20.79
CA LEU A 208 -5.83 -16.15 -21.39
C LEU A 208 -5.49 -15.71 -22.82
N ARG A 209 -4.24 -15.28 -23.08
CA ARG A 209 -3.79 -14.93 -24.44
C ARG A 209 -3.87 -16.11 -25.42
N GLY A 210 -3.70 -17.34 -24.94
CA GLY A 210 -3.69 -18.58 -25.74
C GLY A 210 -5.08 -19.21 -25.97
N LYS A 211 -6.15 -18.62 -25.43
CA LYS A 211 -7.52 -19.12 -25.53
C LYS A 211 -7.95 -19.27 -26.99
N ALA A 212 -8.35 -20.49 -27.38
CA ALA A 212 -8.69 -20.83 -28.77
C ALA A 212 -9.86 -20.02 -29.35
N GLY A 213 -10.79 -19.57 -28.49
CA GLY A 213 -11.90 -18.69 -28.85
C GLY A 213 -11.55 -17.20 -28.88
N GLY A 214 -10.29 -16.83 -28.59
CA GLY A 214 -9.88 -15.46 -28.29
C GLY A 214 -10.28 -15.02 -26.87
N MET A 215 -9.72 -13.89 -26.44
CA MET A 215 -10.07 -13.27 -25.16
C MET A 215 -11.38 -12.48 -25.25
N THR A 216 -12.17 -12.50 -24.18
CA THR A 216 -13.26 -11.54 -23.98
C THR A 216 -12.69 -10.12 -23.77
N ALA A 217 -13.57 -9.11 -23.79
CA ALA A 217 -13.14 -7.73 -23.52
C ALA A 217 -12.60 -7.60 -22.09
N GLU A 218 -13.26 -8.26 -21.13
CA GLU A 218 -12.89 -8.26 -19.72
C GLU A 218 -11.54 -8.94 -19.48
N GLU A 219 -11.32 -10.11 -20.11
CA GLU A 219 -10.04 -10.84 -20.03
C GLU A 219 -8.90 -10.01 -20.64
N LYS A 220 -9.16 -9.30 -21.75
CA LYS A 220 -8.19 -8.40 -22.37
C LYS A 220 -7.83 -7.23 -21.44
N ASP A 221 -8.83 -6.59 -20.83
CA ASP A 221 -8.63 -5.49 -19.88
C ASP A 221 -7.83 -5.95 -18.64
N GLN A 222 -8.06 -7.18 -18.16
CA GLN A 222 -7.29 -7.78 -17.07
C GLN A 222 -5.82 -7.98 -17.47
N VAL A 223 -5.55 -8.58 -18.63
CA VAL A 223 -4.18 -8.80 -19.10
C VAL A 223 -3.45 -7.46 -19.29
N GLU A 224 -4.09 -6.47 -19.92
CA GLU A 224 -3.51 -5.13 -20.09
C GLU A 224 -3.27 -4.43 -18.75
N GLY A 225 -4.20 -4.57 -17.81
CA GLY A 225 -4.08 -4.05 -16.46
C GLY A 225 -2.85 -4.59 -15.74
N VAL A 226 -2.61 -5.92 -15.82
CA VAL A 226 -1.46 -6.56 -15.16
C VAL A 226 -0.15 -6.19 -15.84
N VAL A 227 -0.12 -6.13 -17.16
CA VAL A 227 1.06 -5.62 -17.89
C VAL A 227 1.40 -4.21 -17.43
N LYS A 228 0.40 -3.34 -17.31
CA LYS A 228 0.58 -1.95 -16.89
C LYS A 228 1.03 -1.83 -15.43
N SER A 229 0.49 -2.64 -14.52
CA SER A 229 0.90 -2.64 -13.11
C SER A 229 2.33 -3.16 -12.93
N LEU A 230 2.73 -4.20 -13.66
CA LEU A 230 4.10 -4.71 -13.62
C LEU A 230 5.06 -3.69 -14.22
N SER A 231 4.69 -3.05 -15.33
CA SER A 231 5.50 -2.00 -15.97
C SER A 231 5.75 -0.81 -15.04
N SER A 232 4.74 -0.37 -14.27
CA SER A 232 4.90 0.73 -13.31
C SER A 232 5.79 0.37 -12.11
N LEU A 233 5.99 -0.93 -11.85
CA LEU A 233 6.93 -1.46 -10.86
C LEU A 233 8.35 -1.67 -11.45
N GLY A 234 8.50 -1.51 -12.77
CA GLY A 234 9.73 -1.75 -13.52
C GLY A 234 9.94 -3.21 -13.91
N LEU A 235 8.85 -3.98 -14.04
CA LEU A 235 8.84 -5.40 -14.42
C LEU A 235 8.18 -5.59 -15.78
N SER A 236 8.49 -6.68 -16.47
CA SER A 236 7.88 -7.02 -17.76
C SER A 236 7.41 -8.47 -17.75
N ILE A 237 6.23 -8.72 -18.31
CA ILE A 237 5.71 -10.07 -18.57
C ILE A 237 6.48 -10.72 -19.73
N ASP A 238 6.91 -9.93 -20.71
CA ASP A 238 7.53 -10.42 -21.94
C ASP A 238 9.05 -10.68 -21.78
N GLY A 239 9.62 -10.43 -20.59
CA GLY A 239 11.04 -10.66 -20.27
C GLY A 239 11.47 -12.14 -20.21
N TYR A 240 10.57 -13.08 -20.49
CA TYR A 240 10.83 -14.52 -20.60
C TYR A 240 10.55 -15.10 -21.99
N LEU A 241 10.25 -14.25 -23.00
CA LEU A 241 9.99 -14.67 -24.38
C LEU A 241 10.75 -13.83 -25.42
N GLU A 242 12.01 -13.48 -25.15
CA GLU A 242 12.97 -13.19 -26.23
C GLU A 242 14.02 -14.30 -26.32
N ALA A 243 13.59 -15.42 -26.89
CA ALA A 243 14.43 -16.33 -27.64
C ALA A 243 13.56 -17.07 -28.65
N THR A 244 13.35 -16.42 -29.80
CA THR A 244 13.03 -17.10 -31.07
C THR A 244 14.33 -17.34 -31.82
#